data_AF-A0A7W1MYD1-F1
#
_entry.id   AF-A0A7W1MYD1-F1
#
_cell.length_a   1.000
_cell.length_b   1.000
_cell.length_c   1.000
_cell.angle_alpha   90.00
_cell.angle_beta   90.00
_cell.angle_gamma   90.00
#
_symmetry.space_group_name_H-M   'P 1'
#
loop_
_entity.id
_entity.type
_entity.pdbx_description
1 polymer ?
#
loop_
_entity_poly.entity_id
_entity_poly.type
_entity_poly.pdbx_seq_one_letter_code
_entity_poly.pdbx_strand_id
1 'polypeptide(L)'
;MAEHDEGQGAGPGRGEHARTGTDTPKGKGGGFSFGAAFFGWIVTLGLTLLLTAIASAIGLGSGDPAQLTRSAGAARTAGIVGAIVVLVILAVAYFAGGYVAGRMGRFAGVKHGLGVWVIALVVAILLAIAGTVVGSQFNLAQQFGLPQFPVAGSTATIGAIVGLIVVLAVTLGAAILGGKAGTRFHKKIDRAGAR
;
A
#
# COMPACT_ATOMS: atom_id res chain seq x y z
N MET A 1 -50.96 -20.36 -72.79
CA MET A 1 -49.72 -20.70 -73.52
C MET A 1 -48.98 -19.38 -73.66
N ALA A 2 -47.86 -19.08 -73.01
CA ALA A 2 -46.85 -19.91 -72.35
C ALA A 2 -46.24 -19.13 -71.14
N GLU A 3 -45.42 -19.86 -70.38
CA GLU A 3 -44.67 -19.47 -69.18
C GLU A 3 -43.85 -18.17 -69.30
N HIS A 4 -43.67 -17.50 -68.15
CA HIS A 4 -42.43 -16.81 -67.83
C HIS A 4 -42.14 -17.02 -66.34
N ASP A 5 -41.39 -18.08 -66.07
CA ASP A 5 -40.57 -18.25 -64.88
C ASP A 5 -39.18 -17.70 -65.21
N GLU A 6 -38.71 -16.70 -64.47
CA GLU A 6 -37.28 -16.40 -64.34
C GLU A 6 -37.00 -15.90 -62.92
N GLY A 7 -36.53 -16.84 -62.10
CA GLY A 7 -35.81 -16.54 -60.88
C GLY A 7 -34.42 -15.96 -61.17
N GLN A 8 -34.15 -14.80 -60.59
CA GLN A 8 -32.84 -14.21 -60.26
C GLN A 8 -33.19 -12.99 -59.37
N GLY A 9 -32.81 -12.88 -58.11
CA GLY A 9 -31.49 -13.08 -57.53
C GLY A 9 -31.13 -11.76 -56.83
N ALA A 10 -31.04 -11.77 -55.50
CA ALA A 10 -30.30 -10.84 -54.62
C ALA A 10 -30.98 -10.76 -53.25
N GLY A 11 -30.51 -11.58 -52.30
CA GLY A 11 -30.94 -11.48 -50.91
C GLY A 11 -30.39 -10.23 -50.23
N PRO A 12 -31.15 -9.58 -49.34
CA PRO A 12 -30.55 -8.78 -48.28
C PRO A 12 -30.06 -9.73 -47.19
N GLY A 13 -28.76 -9.72 -46.95
CA GLY A 13 -28.07 -10.56 -45.98
C GLY A 13 -28.75 -10.58 -44.62
N ARG A 14 -29.45 -11.68 -44.33
CA ARG A 14 -29.67 -12.15 -42.95
C ARG A 14 -28.39 -12.87 -42.49
N GLY A 15 -27.33 -12.08 -42.35
CA GLY A 15 -26.11 -12.51 -41.68
C GLY A 15 -26.26 -12.30 -40.17
N GLU A 16 -26.38 -13.40 -39.44
CA GLU A 16 -25.92 -13.55 -38.07
C GLU A 16 -26.50 -12.61 -36.99
N HIS A 17 -27.77 -12.82 -36.65
CA HIS A 17 -28.17 -12.84 -35.24
C HIS A 17 -28.28 -14.29 -34.75
N ALA A 18 -27.21 -15.07 -34.97
CA ALA A 18 -27.03 -16.35 -34.31
C ALA A 18 -26.64 -16.07 -32.86
N ARG A 19 -27.60 -16.27 -31.97
CA ARG A 19 -27.37 -16.40 -30.53
C ARG A 19 -26.44 -17.60 -30.31
N THR A 20 -25.15 -17.38 -30.16
CA THR A 20 -24.26 -18.32 -29.46
C THR A 20 -24.24 -17.92 -28.00
N GLY A 21 -25.02 -18.68 -27.23
CA GLY A 21 -24.92 -18.69 -25.78
C GLY A 21 -23.56 -19.17 -25.31
N THR A 22 -23.26 -18.76 -24.09
CA THR A 22 -22.29 -19.36 -23.16
C THR A 22 -20.83 -19.37 -23.62
N ASP A 23 -20.20 -18.20 -23.54
CA ASP A 23 -18.92 -18.06 -22.84
C ASP A 23 -18.94 -16.76 -22.04
N THR A 24 -19.74 -16.74 -20.97
CA THR A 24 -19.33 -15.94 -19.81
C THR A 24 -18.06 -16.62 -19.33
N PRO A 25 -16.86 -16.00 -19.42
CA PRO A 25 -15.71 -16.57 -18.77
C PRO A 25 -16.09 -16.70 -17.31
N LYS A 26 -16.21 -17.94 -16.82
CA LYS A 26 -16.26 -18.25 -15.41
C LYS A 26 -14.89 -17.91 -14.83
N GLY A 27 -14.58 -16.61 -14.75
CA GLY A 27 -13.49 -16.02 -14.00
C GLY A 27 -14.10 -15.27 -12.83
N LYS A 28 -14.53 -16.01 -11.82
CA LYS A 28 -14.75 -15.47 -10.48
C LYS A 28 -13.47 -14.76 -10.07
N GLY A 29 -13.52 -13.44 -9.89
CA GLY A 29 -12.43 -12.72 -9.27
C GLY A 29 -12.41 -11.24 -9.58
N GLY A 30 -13.00 -10.42 -8.71
CA GLY A 30 -12.44 -9.11 -8.42
C GLY A 30 -11.03 -9.34 -7.85
N GLY A 31 -10.07 -9.52 -8.78
CA GLY A 31 -8.73 -10.03 -8.52
C GLY A 31 -7.85 -8.98 -7.87
N PHE A 32 -7.02 -9.43 -6.95
CA PHE A 32 -5.96 -8.63 -6.36
C PHE A 32 -4.96 -8.23 -7.45
N SER A 33 -4.80 -6.93 -7.71
CA SER A 33 -3.75 -6.43 -8.61
C SER A 33 -2.47 -6.15 -7.81
N PHE A 34 -1.47 -7.01 -8.01
CA PHE A 34 -0.15 -6.82 -7.39
C PHE A 34 0.50 -5.49 -7.82
N GLY A 35 0.36 -5.10 -9.09
CA GLY A 35 0.90 -3.84 -9.60
C GLY A 35 0.32 -2.62 -8.88
N ALA A 36 -0.99 -2.60 -8.62
CA ALA A 36 -1.62 -1.53 -7.87
C ALA A 36 -1.11 -1.44 -6.42
N ALA A 37 -0.90 -2.59 -5.77
CA ALA A 37 -0.33 -2.65 -4.43
C ALA A 37 1.14 -2.17 -4.41
N PHE A 38 1.93 -2.52 -5.42
CA PHE A 38 3.32 -2.10 -5.55
C PHE A 38 3.47 -0.59 -5.73
N PHE A 39 2.69 0.03 -6.63
CA PHE A 39 2.73 1.48 -6.80
C PHE A 39 2.22 2.23 -5.57
N GLY A 40 1.19 1.70 -4.90
CA GLY A 40 0.74 2.25 -3.62
C GLY A 40 1.85 2.21 -2.56
N TRP A 41 2.65 1.14 -2.52
CA TRP A 41 3.80 1.03 -1.62
C TRP A 41 4.91 2.04 -1.92
N ILE A 42 5.26 2.24 -3.20
CA ILE A 42 6.23 3.29 -3.60
C ILE A 42 5.77 4.67 -3.13
N VAL A 43 4.48 4.98 -3.29
CA VAL A 43 3.90 6.25 -2.82
C VAL A 43 4.02 6.38 -1.30
N THR A 44 3.73 5.31 -0.56
CA THR A 44 3.91 5.30 0.90
C THR A 44 5.36 5.56 1.29
N LEU A 45 6.33 4.93 0.63
CA LEU A 45 7.74 5.19 0.91
C LEU A 45 8.13 6.64 0.60
N GLY A 46 7.81 7.14 -0.60
CA GLY A 46 8.14 8.49 -1.01
C GLY A 46 7.54 9.54 -0.09
N LEU A 47 6.27 9.37 0.30
CA LEU A 47 5.59 10.31 1.19
C LEU A 47 6.10 10.22 2.64
N THR A 48 6.43 9.02 3.12
CA THR A 48 7.05 8.85 4.44
C THR A 48 8.37 9.60 4.52
N LEU A 49 9.24 9.43 3.52
CA LEU A 49 10.54 10.10 3.46
C LEU A 49 10.39 11.62 3.35
N LEU A 50 9.51 12.08 2.46
CA LEU A 50 9.25 13.51 2.28
C LEU A 50 8.74 14.18 3.56
N LEU A 51 7.71 13.60 4.20
CA LEU A 51 7.13 14.17 5.41
C LEU A 51 8.10 14.09 6.60
N THR A 52 8.91 13.03 6.68
CA THR A 52 9.96 12.91 7.70
C THR A 52 11.04 13.97 7.51
N ALA A 53 11.48 14.22 6.27
CA ALA A 53 12.43 15.28 5.96
C ALA A 53 11.89 16.67 6.35
N ILE A 54 10.63 16.95 6.01
CA ILE A 54 9.96 18.19 6.40
C ILE A 54 9.88 18.31 7.93
N ALA A 55 9.37 17.28 8.62
CA ALA A 55 9.25 17.28 10.07
C ALA A 55 10.61 17.48 10.77
N SER A 56 11.66 16.87 10.24
CA SER A 56 13.03 17.06 10.73
C SER A 56 13.53 18.49 10.52
N ALA A 57 13.23 19.10 9.37
CA ALA A 57 13.65 20.47 9.06
C ALA A 57 13.00 21.51 10.00
N ILE A 58 11.78 21.26 10.48
CA ILE A 58 11.06 22.13 11.42
C ILE A 58 11.22 21.70 12.89
N GLY A 59 12.09 20.75 13.20
CA GLY A 59 12.40 20.32 14.57
C GLY A 59 11.33 19.47 15.25
N LEU A 60 10.37 18.89 14.51
CA LEU A 60 9.29 18.05 15.04
C LEU A 60 9.67 16.56 15.20
N GLY A 61 10.92 16.20 14.93
CA GLY A 61 11.44 14.85 15.12
C GLY A 61 12.86 14.73 14.57
N SER A 62 13.65 13.79 15.09
CA SER A 62 14.92 13.43 14.45
C SER A 62 14.61 12.73 13.12
N GLY A 63 15.17 13.21 12.00
CA GLY A 63 15.01 12.58 10.68
C GLY A 63 15.56 11.15 10.57
N ASP A 64 16.07 10.57 11.65
CA ASP A 64 16.45 9.16 11.76
C ASP A 64 15.25 8.33 12.30
N PRO A 65 14.60 7.51 11.44
CA PRO A 65 13.48 6.65 11.85
C PRO A 65 13.90 5.62 12.91
N ALA A 66 15.18 5.26 12.99
CA ALA A 66 15.70 4.31 13.96
C ALA A 66 15.97 4.95 15.32
N GLN A 67 16.30 6.25 15.39
CA GLN A 67 16.38 6.96 16.67
C GLN A 67 15.02 7.04 17.35
N LEU A 68 13.96 7.17 16.57
CA LEU A 68 12.61 7.33 17.12
C LEU A 68 12.10 6.08 17.85
N THR A 69 12.50 4.89 17.39
CA THR A 69 12.21 3.62 18.08
C THR A 69 13.05 3.46 19.36
N ARG A 70 14.23 4.09 19.43
CA ARG A 70 15.21 3.93 20.52
C ARG A 70 15.09 4.98 21.63
N SER A 71 14.45 6.12 21.38
CA SER A 71 14.35 7.24 22.34
C SER A 71 13.35 7.03 23.51
N ALA A 72 13.00 5.79 23.85
CA ALA A 72 12.11 5.47 24.97
C ALA A 72 12.70 5.79 26.38
N GLY A 73 13.92 6.31 26.48
CA GLY A 73 14.62 6.48 27.76
C GLY A 73 14.81 7.90 28.29
N ALA A 74 15.04 8.93 27.47
CA ALA A 74 15.68 10.16 27.98
C ALA A 74 14.79 11.41 28.14
N ALA A 75 13.57 11.42 27.61
CA ALA A 75 12.64 12.55 27.83
C ALA A 75 11.20 12.08 27.58
N ARG A 76 10.50 11.63 28.61
CA ARG A 76 9.16 11.02 28.51
C ARG A 76 8.20 11.86 27.66
N THR A 77 8.23 13.19 27.78
CA THR A 77 7.36 14.11 27.03
C THR A 77 7.84 14.35 25.59
N ALA A 78 9.14 14.56 25.37
CA ALA A 78 9.68 14.75 24.02
C ALA A 78 9.59 13.47 23.18
N GLY A 79 9.72 12.31 23.81
CA GLY A 79 9.50 11.00 23.18
C GLY A 79 8.05 10.78 22.75
N ILE A 80 7.07 11.25 23.52
CA ILE A 80 5.65 11.15 23.15
C ILE A 80 5.33 12.05 21.95
N VAL A 81 5.81 13.29 21.94
CA VAL A 81 5.57 14.21 20.81
C VAL A 81 6.19 13.66 19.53
N GLY A 82 7.45 13.21 19.58
CA GLY A 82 8.10 12.58 18.42
C GLY A 82 7.36 11.33 17.92
N ALA A 83 6.91 10.47 18.85
CA ALA A 83 6.14 9.28 18.50
C ALA A 83 4.80 9.62 17.83
N ILE A 84 4.09 10.65 18.31
CA ILE A 84 2.84 11.11 17.69
C ILE A 84 3.10 11.66 16.28
N VAL A 85 4.13 12.49 16.10
CA VAL A 85 4.48 13.06 14.79
C VAL A 85 4.73 11.95 13.78
N VAL A 86 5.51 10.93 14.15
CA VAL A 86 5.78 9.80 13.25
C VAL A 86 4.56 8.95 13.01
N LEU A 87 3.70 8.71 14.01
CA LEU A 87 2.41 8.04 13.77
C LEU A 87 1.54 8.80 12.77
N VAL A 88 1.49 10.14 12.84
CA VAL A 88 0.76 10.96 11.88
C VAL A 88 1.36 10.85 10.48
N ILE A 89 2.70 10.92 10.36
CA ILE A 89 3.40 10.75 9.08
C ILE A 89 3.05 9.39 8.45
N LEU A 90 3.18 8.30 9.22
CA LEU A 90 2.88 6.95 8.76
C LEU A 90 1.40 6.82 8.38
N ALA A 91 0.49 7.38 9.18
CA ALA A 91 -0.94 7.37 8.87
C ALA A 91 -1.23 8.06 7.53
N VAL A 92 -0.68 9.25 7.30
CA VAL A 92 -0.87 9.99 6.04
C VAL A 92 -0.24 9.24 4.86
N ALA A 93 0.96 8.70 5.03
CA ALA A 93 1.68 7.97 3.99
C ALA A 93 0.97 6.67 3.56
N TYR A 94 0.51 5.86 4.53
CA TYR A 94 -0.21 4.62 4.24
C TYR A 94 -1.61 4.91 3.70
N PHE A 95 -2.28 5.97 4.16
CA PHE A 95 -3.55 6.40 3.57
C PHE A 95 -3.39 6.79 2.10
N ALA A 96 -2.37 7.59 1.77
CA ALA A 96 -2.11 8.00 0.38
C ALA A 96 -1.75 6.82 -0.52
N GLY A 97 -0.87 5.92 -0.05
CA GLY A 97 -0.50 4.72 -0.81
C GLY A 97 -1.68 3.77 -1.03
N GLY A 98 -2.48 3.54 0.01
CA GLY A 98 -3.74 2.80 -0.09
C GLY A 98 -4.71 3.44 -1.08
N TYR A 99 -4.85 4.77 -1.06
CA TYR A 99 -5.68 5.52 -2.00
C TYR A 99 -5.23 5.33 -3.45
N VAL A 100 -3.92 5.41 -3.71
CA VAL A 100 -3.33 5.19 -5.04
C VAL A 100 -3.55 3.75 -5.53
N ALA A 101 -3.38 2.75 -4.65
CA ALA A 101 -3.67 1.37 -4.99
C ALA A 101 -5.17 1.15 -5.27
N GLY A 102 -6.04 1.78 -4.48
CA GLY A 102 -7.49 1.70 -4.61
C GLY A 102 -8.03 2.31 -5.91
N ARG A 103 -7.44 3.40 -6.40
CA ARG A 103 -7.84 4.02 -7.69
C ARG A 103 -7.39 3.23 -8.91
N MET A 104 -6.37 2.39 -8.78
CA MET A 104 -5.91 1.49 -9.87
C MET A 104 -6.68 0.15 -9.88
N GLY A 105 -7.16 -0.30 -8.71
CA GLY A 105 -7.91 -1.56 -8.58
C GLY A 105 -9.42 -1.38 -8.71
N ARG A 106 -10.01 -1.79 -9.85
CA ARG A 106 -11.43 -1.57 -10.19
C ARG A 106 -12.43 -2.16 -9.18
N PHE A 107 -12.08 -3.22 -8.46
CA PHE A 107 -12.98 -3.86 -7.48
C PHE A 107 -12.20 -4.35 -6.25
N ALA A 108 -12.61 -3.89 -5.06
CA ALA A 108 -12.04 -4.16 -3.74
C ALA A 108 -10.85 -3.28 -3.30
N GLY A 109 -11.10 -1.99 -3.06
CA GLY A 109 -10.12 -1.06 -2.50
C GLY A 109 -9.50 -1.51 -1.16
N VAL A 110 -10.25 -2.26 -0.34
CA VAL A 110 -9.74 -2.86 0.90
C VAL A 110 -8.62 -3.88 0.62
N LYS A 111 -8.78 -4.74 -0.40
CA LYS A 111 -7.78 -5.75 -0.77
C LYS A 111 -6.49 -5.09 -1.31
N HIS A 112 -6.64 -4.00 -2.04
CA HIS A 112 -5.50 -3.25 -2.57
C HIS A 112 -4.75 -2.49 -1.47
N GLY A 113 -5.46 -1.86 -0.53
CA GLY A 113 -4.85 -1.25 0.66
C GLY A 113 -4.12 -2.28 1.54
N LEU A 114 -4.71 -3.47 1.73
CA LEU A 114 -4.03 -4.58 2.40
C LEU A 114 -2.78 -5.03 1.63
N GLY A 115 -2.84 -5.07 0.29
CA GLY A 115 -1.70 -5.37 -0.55
C GLY A 115 -0.51 -4.44 -0.33
N VAL A 116 -0.76 -3.12 -0.29
CA VAL A 116 0.27 -2.12 0.00
C VAL A 116 0.93 -2.42 1.35
N TRP A 117 0.12 -2.71 2.37
CA TRP A 117 0.61 -2.99 3.71
C TRP A 117 1.42 -4.29 3.78
N VAL A 118 0.97 -5.36 3.11
CA VAL A 118 1.69 -6.64 3.05
C VAL A 118 3.03 -6.50 2.32
N ILE A 119 3.07 -5.78 1.18
CA ILE A 119 4.33 -5.51 0.47
C ILE A 119 5.29 -4.74 1.37
N ALA A 120 4.79 -3.71 2.07
CA ALA A 120 5.59 -2.95 3.03
C ALA A 120 6.19 -3.84 4.12
N LEU A 121 5.37 -4.73 4.68
CA LEU A 121 5.79 -5.65 5.72
C LEU A 121 6.85 -6.64 5.22
N VAL A 122 6.66 -7.23 4.04
CA VAL A 122 7.62 -8.16 3.44
C VAL A 122 8.95 -7.47 3.20
N VAL A 123 8.95 -6.26 2.60
CA VAL A 123 10.19 -5.52 2.37
C VAL A 123 10.86 -5.12 3.68
N ALA A 124 10.11 -4.71 4.70
CA ALA A 124 10.66 -4.41 6.02
C ALA A 124 11.37 -5.62 6.65
N ILE A 125 10.78 -6.82 6.55
CA ILE A 125 11.39 -8.07 7.03
C ILE A 125 12.67 -8.38 6.24
N LEU A 126 12.64 -8.27 4.92
CA LEU A 126 13.82 -8.50 4.07
C LEU A 126 14.95 -7.52 4.41
N LEU A 127 14.65 -6.24 4.62
CA LEU A 127 15.62 -5.23 5.02
C LEU A 127 16.16 -5.48 6.44
N ALA A 128 15.33 -5.95 7.37
CA ALA A 128 15.78 -6.32 8.71
C ALA A 128 16.78 -7.49 8.66
N ILE A 129 16.50 -8.53 7.87
CA ILE A 129 17.41 -9.67 7.66
C ILE A 129 18.70 -9.21 6.95
N ALA A 130 18.58 -8.40 5.90
CA ALA A 130 19.76 -7.86 5.21
C ALA A 130 20.62 -7.01 6.15
N GLY A 131 19.98 -6.19 7.01
CA GLY A 131 20.66 -5.37 8.01
C GLY A 131 21.43 -6.18 9.05
N THR A 132 20.89 -7.32 9.51
CA THR A 132 21.63 -8.19 10.44
C THR A 132 22.82 -8.86 9.78
N VAL A 133 22.67 -9.33 8.54
CA VAL A 133 23.78 -9.95 7.78
C VAL A 133 24.87 -8.92 7.50
N VAL A 134 24.53 -7.76 6.93
CA VAL A 134 25.51 -6.70 6.63
C VAL A 134 26.16 -6.16 7.89
N GLY A 135 25.40 -5.94 8.97
CA GLY A 135 25.94 -5.49 10.25
C GLY A 135 26.88 -6.50 10.91
N SER A 136 26.64 -7.80 10.72
CA SER A 136 27.52 -8.85 11.24
C SER A 136 28.81 -9.03 10.45
N GLN A 137 28.77 -8.77 9.13
CA GLN A 137 29.91 -8.96 8.23
C GLN A 137 30.78 -7.71 8.11
N PHE A 138 30.16 -6.53 8.11
CA PHE A 138 30.83 -5.24 8.07
C PHE A 138 30.56 -4.54 9.40
N ASN A 139 31.40 -4.80 10.41
CA ASN A 139 31.50 -3.96 11.60
C ASN A 139 32.09 -2.59 11.22
N LEU A 140 31.39 -1.83 10.37
CA LEU A 140 31.79 -0.50 9.89
C LEU A 140 32.04 0.45 11.07
N ALA A 141 31.33 0.25 12.18
CA ALA A 141 31.55 0.97 13.43
C ALA A 141 32.95 0.69 14.03
N GLN A 142 33.43 -0.56 13.99
CA GLN A 142 34.80 -0.89 14.44
C GLN A 142 35.86 -0.44 13.43
N GLN A 143 35.57 -0.50 12.14
CA GLN A 143 36.53 -0.16 11.09
C GLN A 143 36.79 1.36 10.96
N PHE A 144 35.81 2.19 11.33
CA PHE A 144 35.91 3.67 11.29
C PHE A 144 35.96 4.34 12.67
N GLY A 145 36.14 3.58 13.75
CA GLY A 145 36.27 4.14 15.11
C GLY A 145 35.04 4.93 15.59
N LEU A 146 33.88 4.69 15.00
CA LEU A 146 32.65 5.39 15.36
C LEU A 146 32.17 4.89 16.73
N PRO A 147 31.65 5.77 17.60
CA PRO A 147 31.05 5.38 18.87
C PRO A 147 30.04 4.25 18.65
N GLN A 148 30.37 3.09 19.22
CA GLN A 148 29.53 1.92 19.18
C GLN A 148 28.28 2.20 20.02
N PHE A 149 27.14 2.39 19.34
CA PHE A 149 25.85 2.43 20.01
C PHE A 149 25.56 1.01 20.49
N PRO A 150 25.37 0.80 21.81
CA PRO A 150 24.94 -0.49 22.32
C PRO A 150 23.67 -0.89 21.60
N VAL A 151 23.76 -1.89 20.72
CA VAL A 151 22.59 -2.66 20.31
C VAL A 151 22.11 -3.32 21.58
N ALA A 152 21.04 -2.78 22.15
CA ALA A 152 20.40 -3.32 23.33
C ALA A 152 20.06 -4.78 23.06
N GLY A 153 20.92 -5.66 23.53
CA GLY A 153 20.65 -7.08 23.63
C GLY A 153 19.37 -7.26 24.43
N SER A 154 18.43 -7.98 23.83
CA SER A 154 17.46 -8.84 24.50
C SER A 154 16.40 -8.23 25.43
N THR A 155 16.06 -6.94 25.38
CA THR A 155 14.83 -6.48 26.07
C THR A 155 13.91 -5.74 25.13
N ALA A 156 13.00 -6.49 24.48
CA ALA A 156 11.76 -5.90 24.00
C ALA A 156 10.97 -5.44 25.23
N THR A 157 11.18 -4.19 25.65
CA THR A 157 10.40 -3.59 26.73
C THR A 157 8.92 -3.62 26.33
N ILE A 158 8.00 -3.83 27.28
CA ILE A 158 6.55 -3.83 27.03
C ILE A 158 6.13 -2.62 26.18
N GLY A 159 6.74 -1.44 26.42
CA GLY A 159 6.51 -0.23 25.63
C GLY A 159 6.90 -0.34 24.16
N ALA A 160 7.98 -1.06 23.81
CA ALA A 160 8.39 -1.29 22.43
C ALA A 160 7.42 -2.22 21.70
N ILE A 161 6.94 -3.27 22.39
CA ILE A 161 5.92 -4.19 21.86
C ILE A 161 4.60 -3.45 21.62
N VAL A 162 4.13 -2.68 22.61
CA VAL A 162 2.91 -1.88 22.48
C VAL A 162 3.06 -0.84 21.36
N GLY A 163 4.20 -0.13 21.29
CA GLY A 163 4.47 0.82 20.23
C GLY A 163 4.43 0.19 18.85
N LEU A 164 5.03 -0.99 18.68
CA LEU A 164 5.00 -1.75 17.43
C LEU A 164 3.56 -2.14 17.05
N ILE A 165 2.77 -2.66 17.99
CA ILE A 165 1.36 -3.02 17.75
C ILE A 165 0.56 -1.79 17.30
N VAL A 166 0.74 -0.65 17.96
CA VAL A 166 0.07 0.61 17.60
C VAL A 166 0.46 1.04 16.19
N VAL A 167 1.75 1.02 15.83
CA VAL A 167 2.22 1.36 14.49
C VAL A 167 1.62 0.43 13.43
N LEU A 168 1.62 -0.89 13.67
CA LEU A 168 1.03 -1.86 12.74
C LEU A 168 -0.48 -1.64 12.58
N ALA A 169 -1.20 -1.40 13.68
CA ALA A 169 -2.64 -1.15 13.65
C ALA A 169 -2.99 0.15 12.90
N VAL A 170 -2.26 1.24 13.17
CA VAL A 170 -2.47 2.56 12.54
C VAL A 170 -2.16 2.50 11.04
N THR A 171 -1.02 1.92 10.65
CA THR A 171 -0.64 1.79 9.23
C THR A 171 -1.61 0.92 8.45
N LEU A 172 -2.03 -0.22 9.03
CA LEU A 172 -3.01 -1.10 8.42
C LEU A 172 -4.37 -0.40 8.26
N GLY A 173 -4.85 0.26 9.32
CA GLY A 173 -6.09 1.01 9.30
C GLY A 173 -6.06 2.12 8.25
N ALA A 174 -4.99 2.92 8.22
CA ALA A 174 -4.79 3.99 7.25
C ALA A 174 -4.78 3.48 5.81
N ALA A 175 -4.05 2.39 5.53
CA ALA A 175 -3.98 1.79 4.19
C ALA A 175 -5.34 1.28 3.71
N ILE A 176 -6.09 0.60 4.58
CA ILE A 176 -7.44 0.11 4.27
C ILE A 176 -8.39 1.28 4.02
N LEU A 177 -8.36 2.31 4.87
CA LEU A 177 -9.19 3.51 4.73
C LEU A 177 -8.87 4.26 3.42
N GLY A 178 -7.59 4.39 3.09
CA GLY A 178 -7.12 4.97 1.84
C GLY A 178 -7.64 4.22 0.62
N GLY A 179 -7.45 2.89 0.60
CA GLY A 179 -7.94 2.04 -0.49
C GLY A 179 -9.46 2.07 -0.64
N LYS A 180 -10.20 2.13 0.47
CA LYS A 180 -11.65 2.32 0.46
C LYS A 180 -12.04 3.69 -0.11
N ALA A 181 -11.34 4.77 0.27
CA ALA A 181 -11.60 6.11 -0.25
C ALA A 181 -11.37 6.18 -1.77
N GLY A 182 -10.30 5.55 -2.29
CA GLY A 182 -9.97 5.51 -3.72
C GLY A 182 -11.03 4.81 -4.58
N THR A 183 -11.79 3.87 -4.01
CA THR A 183 -12.87 3.15 -4.71
C THR A 183 -14.27 3.73 -4.50
N ARG A 184 -14.42 4.72 -3.61
CA ARG A 184 -15.73 5.30 -3.23
C ARG A 184 -16.37 6.12 -4.35
N PHE A 185 -15.57 6.73 -5.24
CA PHE A 185 -16.05 7.61 -6.31
C PHE A 185 -16.84 6.84 -7.39
N HIS A 186 -16.37 5.64 -7.75
CA HIS A 186 -17.04 4.77 -8.74
C HIS A 186 -18.43 4.30 -8.26
N LYS A 187 -18.56 3.96 -6.97
CA LYS A 187 -19.85 3.55 -6.37
C LYS A 187 -20.89 4.66 -6.28
N LYS A 188 -20.47 5.94 -6.31
CA LYS A 188 -21.41 7.07 -6.35
C LYS A 188 -21.98 7.28 -7.75
N ILE A 189 -21.19 7.05 -8.79
CA ILE A 189 -21.61 7.23 -10.19
C ILE A 189 -22.48 6.06 -10.66
N ASP A 190 -22.15 4.82 -10.29
CA ASP A 190 -22.97 3.65 -10.60
C ASP A 190 -24.38 3.71 -9.97
N ARG A 191 -24.53 4.45 -8.86
CA ARG A 191 -25.83 4.66 -8.19
C ARG A 191 -26.64 5.81 -8.80
N ALA A 192 -25.99 6.68 -9.57
CA ALA A 192 -26.62 7.80 -10.28
C ALA A 192 -27.01 7.44 -11.71
N GLY A 193 -26.31 6.49 -12.36
CA GLY A 193 -26.67 5.96 -13.69
C GLY A 193 -27.73 4.84 -13.69
N ALA A 194 -28.16 4.38 -12.50
CA ALA A 194 -29.22 3.39 -12.33
C ALA A 194 -30.58 4.01 -11.95
N ARG A 195 -30.76 5.31 -12.21
CA ARG A 195 -32.01 6.04 -12.00
C ARG A 195 -32.45 6.71 -13.28
#